data_AF-A0A1J5Q987-F1
#
_entry.id   AF-A0A1J5Q987-F1
#
_cell.length_a   1.000
_cell.length_b   1.000
_cell.length_c   1.000
_cell.angle_alpha   90.00
_cell.angle_beta   90.00
_cell.angle_gamma   90.00
#
_symmetry.space_group_name_H-M   'P 1'
#
loop_
_entity.id
_entity.type
_entity.pdbx_description
1 polymer ?
#
loop_
_entity_poly.entity_id
_entity_poly.type
_entity_poly.pdbx_seq_one_letter_code
_entity_poly.pdbx_strand_id
1 'polypeptide(L)'
;MYWGPDYPDPSDYLVFNPGQPLGLRAGWAAGMDPAVTALATAATNASGDAARTVAYQAWQNGANASGPFIPVVQPGQYVLTTSAISTLDLNPVWTVDLAEIK
;
A
#
# COMPACT_ATOMS: atom_id res chain seq x y z
N MET A 1 8.54 6.62 7.52
CA MET A 1 8.21 5.20 7.76
C MET A 1 8.13 4.52 6.41
N TYR A 2 8.78 3.37 6.23
CA TYR A 2 8.59 2.53 5.04
C TYR A 2 7.46 1.52 5.33
N TRP A 3 6.56 1.32 4.37
CA TRP A 3 5.49 0.33 4.44
C TRP A 3 5.64 -0.60 3.23
N GLY A 4 6.01 -1.86 3.49
CA GLY A 4 5.98 -2.90 2.48
C GLY A 4 4.59 -3.54 2.47
N PRO A 5 4.00 -3.80 1.30
CA PRO A 5 2.69 -4.43 1.24
C PRO A 5 2.75 -5.86 1.78
N ASP A 6 1.83 -6.22 2.69
CA ASP A 6 1.72 -7.59 3.20
C ASP A 6 1.24 -8.57 2.10
N TYR A 7 0.47 -8.05 1.14
CA TYR A 7 -0.02 -8.73 -0.05
C TYR A 7 -0.25 -7.70 -1.18
N PRO A 8 -0.21 -8.09 -2.47
CA PRO A 8 -0.21 -7.15 -3.59
C PRO A 8 -1.61 -6.63 -3.92
N ASP A 9 -2.28 -6.00 -2.97
CA ASP A 9 -3.61 -5.41 -3.13
C ASP A 9 -3.70 -4.03 -2.47
N PRO A 10 -4.37 -3.05 -3.08
CA PRO A 10 -4.48 -1.70 -2.51
C PRO A 10 -5.25 -1.65 -1.18
N SER A 11 -6.03 -2.68 -0.82
CA SER A 11 -6.69 -2.76 0.49
C SER A 11 -5.70 -2.75 1.65
N ASP A 12 -4.47 -3.23 1.42
CA ASP A 12 -3.41 -3.24 2.42
C ASP A 12 -3.05 -1.83 2.92
N TYR A 13 -3.30 -0.81 2.09
CA TYR A 13 -3.04 0.59 2.42
C TYR A 13 -4.22 1.26 3.15
N LEU A 14 -5.38 0.62 3.28
CA LEU A 14 -6.53 1.21 3.98
C LEU A 14 -6.25 1.44 5.47
N VAL A 15 -5.22 0.79 6.04
CA VAL A 15 -4.80 0.98 7.43
C VAL A 15 -4.23 2.38 7.74
N PHE A 16 -3.96 3.18 6.71
CA PHE A 16 -3.53 4.59 6.81
C PHE A 16 -4.68 5.58 7.06
N ASN A 17 -5.93 5.12 6.98
CA ASN A 17 -7.10 5.98 7.13
C ASN A 17 -7.34 6.51 8.56
N PRO A 18 -8.17 7.55 8.73
CA PRO A 18 -8.58 8.02 10.05
C PRO A 18 -9.10 6.88 10.92
N GLY A 19 -8.59 6.77 12.14
CA GLY A 19 -9.00 5.75 13.10
C GLY A 19 -8.45 4.35 12.86
N GLN A 20 -7.72 4.12 11.76
CA GLN A 20 -7.04 2.85 11.48
C GLN A 20 -5.64 2.82 12.10
N PRO A 21 -5.00 1.64 12.25
CA PRO A 21 -3.77 1.50 13.04
C PRO A 21 -2.64 2.47 12.68
N LEU A 22 -2.39 2.75 11.40
CA LEU A 22 -1.36 3.72 11.01
C LEU A 22 -1.85 5.16 11.04
N GLY A 23 -3.12 5.40 10.70
CA GLY A 23 -3.75 6.70 10.91
C GLY A 23 -3.61 7.15 12.37
N LEU A 24 -3.90 6.27 13.32
CA LEU A 24 -3.76 6.53 14.76
C LEU A 24 -2.31 6.86 15.16
N ARG A 25 -1.30 6.18 14.58
CA ARG A 25 0.12 6.49 14.81
C ARG A 25 0.50 7.88 14.29
N ALA A 26 -0.19 8.37 13.27
CA ALA A 26 -0.04 9.72 12.74
C ALA A 26 -0.95 10.76 13.42
N GLY A 27 -1.66 10.38 14.49
CA GLY A 27 -2.61 11.26 15.18
C GLY A 27 -3.92 11.49 14.42
N TRP A 28 -4.19 10.73 13.37
CA TRP A 28 -5.42 10.80 12.59
C TRP A 28 -6.50 9.91 13.21
N ALA A 29 -7.19 10.44 14.21
CA ALA A 29 -8.26 9.76 14.92
C ALA A 29 -9.51 9.56 14.04
N ALA A 30 -10.34 8.60 14.42
CA ALA A 30 -11.63 8.36 13.78
C ALA A 30 -12.48 9.65 13.78
N GLY A 31 -13.15 9.94 12.67
CA GLY A 31 -14.02 11.11 12.52
C GLY A 31 -13.29 12.43 12.22
N MET A 32 -11.96 12.48 12.22
CA MET A 32 -11.21 13.70 11.86
C MET A 32 -11.33 14.06 10.37
N ASP A 33 -11.56 13.08 9.51
CA ASP A 33 -11.86 13.31 8.09
C ASP A 33 -12.97 12.36 7.61
N PRO A 34 -14.24 12.79 7.72
CA PRO A 34 -15.39 11.99 7.30
C PRO A 34 -15.42 11.74 5.78
N ALA A 35 -14.87 12.66 4.97
CA ALA A 35 -14.85 12.52 3.52
C ALA A 35 -13.90 11.40 3.09
N VAL A 36 -12.67 11.39 3.61
CA VAL A 36 -11.72 10.29 3.37
C VAL A 36 -12.25 8.97 3.91
N THR A 37 -12.90 8.98 5.08
CA THR A 37 -13.52 7.77 5.67
C THR A 37 -14.62 7.20 4.77
N ALA A 38 -15.45 8.04 4.16
CA ALA A 38 -16.49 7.61 3.22
C ALA A 38 -15.88 7.02 1.94
N LEU A 39 -14.83 7.64 1.40
CA LEU A 39 -14.10 7.13 0.23
C LEU A 39 -13.42 5.79 0.52
N ALA A 40 -12.77 5.65 1.67
CA ALA A 40 -12.17 4.40 2.12
C ALA A 40 -13.22 3.29 2.22
N THR A 41 -14.38 3.59 2.80
CA THR A 41 -15.51 2.64 2.90
C THR A 41 -16.01 2.21 1.51
N ALA A 42 -16.13 3.15 0.55
CA ALA A 42 -16.50 2.83 -0.82
C ALA A 42 -15.45 1.91 -1.49
N ALA A 43 -14.16 2.16 -1.27
CA ALA A 43 -13.08 1.31 -1.77
C ALA A 43 -13.10 -0.11 -1.17
N THR A 44 -13.40 -0.24 0.12
CA THR A 44 -13.57 -1.54 0.79
C THR A 44 -14.73 -2.35 0.20
N ASN A 45 -15.85 -1.70 -0.13
CA ASN A 45 -17.04 -2.37 -0.63
C ASN A 45 -17.03 -2.60 -2.15
N ALA A 46 -16.13 -1.97 -2.89
CA ALA A 46 -16.01 -2.13 -4.33
C ALA A 46 -15.54 -3.55 -4.70
N SER A 47 -16.17 -4.13 -5.72
CA SER A 47 -15.87 -5.48 -6.20
C SER A 47 -15.66 -5.47 -7.72
N GLY A 48 -14.72 -6.30 -8.20
CA GLY A 48 -14.32 -6.34 -9.60
C GLY A 48 -13.38 -5.18 -10.00
N ASP A 49 -12.51 -5.45 -10.97
CA ASP A 49 -11.35 -4.60 -11.25
C ASP A 49 -11.71 -3.15 -11.60
N ALA A 50 -12.73 -2.94 -12.44
CA ALA A 50 -13.13 -1.61 -12.87
C ALA A 50 -13.67 -0.75 -11.72
N ALA A 51 -14.57 -1.30 -10.90
CA ALA A 51 -15.15 -0.57 -9.77
C ALA A 51 -14.10 -0.32 -8.68
N ARG A 52 -13.25 -1.32 -8.40
CA ARG A 52 -12.13 -1.16 -7.46
C ARG A 52 -11.16 -0.09 -7.92
N THR A 53 -10.75 -0.10 -9.19
CA THR A 53 -9.84 0.91 -9.74
C THR A 53 -10.35 2.33 -9.47
N VAL A 54 -11.61 2.59 -9.81
CA VAL A 54 -12.22 3.91 -9.59
C VAL A 54 -12.29 4.27 -8.11
N ALA A 55 -12.75 3.34 -7.26
CA ALA A 55 -12.95 3.61 -5.83
C ALA A 55 -11.61 3.83 -5.09
N TYR A 56 -10.61 3.00 -5.36
CA TYR A 56 -9.28 3.16 -4.76
C TYR A 56 -8.56 4.41 -5.25
N GLN A 57 -8.71 4.82 -6.52
CA GLN A 57 -8.16 6.09 -7.00
C GLN A 57 -8.82 7.29 -6.32
N ALA A 58 -10.15 7.29 -6.20
CA ALA A 58 -10.87 8.35 -5.51
C ALA A 58 -10.42 8.47 -4.05
N TRP A 59 -10.31 7.34 -3.36
CA TRP A 59 -9.80 7.30 -1.98
C TRP A 59 -8.36 7.82 -1.86
N GLN A 60 -7.43 7.33 -2.68
CA GLN A 60 -6.02 7.77 -2.65
C GLN A 60 -5.88 9.26 -2.91
N ASN A 61 -6.62 9.81 -3.87
CA ASN A 61 -6.61 11.24 -4.16
C ASN A 61 -7.17 12.07 -2.99
N GLY A 62 -8.26 11.60 -2.36
CA GLY A 62 -8.80 12.24 -1.16
C GLY A 62 -7.82 12.21 0.01
N ALA A 63 -7.24 11.05 0.31
CA ALA A 63 -6.27 10.88 1.38
C ALA A 63 -5.00 11.72 1.16
N ASN A 64 -4.52 11.84 -0.08
CA ASN A 64 -3.37 12.70 -0.41
C ASN A 64 -3.68 14.21 -0.29
N ALA A 65 -4.94 14.62 -0.46
CA ALA A 65 -5.33 16.02 -0.40
C ALA A 65 -5.44 16.57 1.03
N SER A 66 -5.92 15.75 1.98
CA SER A 66 -6.22 16.19 3.35
C SER A 66 -5.55 15.37 4.45
N GLY A 67 -4.94 14.24 4.12
CA GLY A 67 -4.32 13.35 5.07
C GLY A 67 -2.98 13.84 5.63
N PRO A 68 -2.52 13.27 6.76
CA PRO A 68 -1.27 13.65 7.42
C PRO A 68 -0.03 13.00 6.78
N PHE A 69 -0.21 12.14 5.78
CA PHE A 69 0.87 11.41 5.13
C PHE A 69 1.28 12.10 3.83
N ILE A 70 2.59 12.33 3.68
CA ILE A 70 3.19 12.84 2.44
C ILE A 70 4.06 11.71 1.87
N PRO A 71 3.63 11.04 0.78
CA PRO A 71 4.46 10.06 0.10
C PRO A 71 5.69 10.76 -0.50
N VAL A 72 6.90 10.30 -0.16
CA VAL A 72 8.15 10.92 -0.64
C VAL A 72 8.83 10.07 -1.72
N VAL A 73 8.95 8.76 -1.48
CA VAL A 73 9.65 7.84 -2.37
C VAL A 73 9.10 6.42 -2.23
N GLN A 74 9.05 5.69 -3.34
CA GLN A 74 8.96 4.23 -3.35
C GLN A 74 10.34 3.69 -3.73
N PRO A 75 11.11 3.14 -2.78
CA PRO A 75 12.46 2.70 -3.06
C PRO A 75 12.45 1.48 -3.99
N GLY A 76 13.32 1.50 -4.99
CA GLY A 76 13.61 0.30 -5.78
C GLY A 76 14.29 -0.77 -4.91
N GLN A 77 14.06 -2.03 -5.22
CA GLN A 77 14.78 -3.15 -4.62
C GLN A 77 16.00 -3.48 -5.48
N TYR A 78 17.15 -3.68 -4.84
CA TYR A 78 18.39 -4.09 -5.48
C TYR A 78 18.92 -5.33 -4.78
N VAL A 79 19.29 -6.36 -5.54
CA VAL A 79 19.97 -7.55 -5.04
C VAL A 79 21.25 -7.76 -5.84
N LEU A 80 22.34 -8.07 -5.14
CA LEU A 80 23.62 -8.40 -5.75
C LEU A 80 23.84 -9.91 -5.65
N THR A 81 24.19 -10.54 -6.78
CA THR A 81 24.54 -11.95 -6.85
C THR A 81 25.96 -12.13 -7.37
N THR A 82 26.54 -13.31 -7.14
CA THR A 82 27.78 -13.70 -7.81
C THR A 82 27.47 -14.14 -9.25
N SER A 83 28.48 -14.16 -10.12
CA SER A 83 28.33 -14.67 -11.50
C SER A 83 27.99 -16.16 -11.57
N ALA A 84 28.02 -16.89 -10.45
CA ALA A 84 27.59 -18.28 -10.38
C ALA A 84 26.06 -18.43 -10.32
N ILE A 85 25.33 -17.36 -9.96
CA ILE A 85 23.87 -17.35 -9.97
C ILE A 85 23.40 -16.84 -11.33
N SER A 86 22.76 -17.72 -12.07
CA SER A 86 22.22 -17.50 -13.42
C SER A 86 20.77 -17.02 -13.41
N THR A 87 20.02 -17.25 -12.34
CA THR A 87 18.63 -16.80 -12.21
C THR A 87 18.30 -16.42 -10.77
N LEU A 88 17.68 -15.25 -10.61
CA LEU A 88 17.12 -14.76 -9.36
C LEU A 88 15.92 -13.86 -9.67
N ASP A 89 14.73 -14.32 -9.31
CA ASP A 89 13.50 -13.52 -9.43
C ASP A 89 13.21 -12.81 -8.10
N LEU A 90 12.81 -11.53 -8.21
CA LEU A 90 12.44 -10.71 -7.05
C LEU A 90 10.93 -10.65 -6.89
N ASN A 91 10.48 -10.76 -5.66
CA ASN A 91 9.09 -10.58 -5.29
C ASN A 91 8.92 -9.36 -4.35
N PRO A 92 7.94 -8.48 -4.61
CA PRO A 92 7.76 -7.26 -3.83
C PRO A 92 7.30 -7.50 -2.39
N VAL A 93 6.83 -8.70 -2.03
CA VAL A 93 6.34 -9.06 -0.69
C VAL A 93 7.39 -9.85 0.09
N TRP A 94 7.89 -10.95 -0.47
CA TRP A 94 8.80 -11.87 0.24
C TRP A 94 10.25 -11.81 -0.23
N THR A 95 10.61 -10.87 -1.11
CA THR A 95 11.96 -10.60 -1.63
C THR A 95 12.51 -11.69 -2.56
N VAL A 96 13.00 -12.82 -2.04
CA VAL A 96 13.67 -13.86 -2.81
C VAL A 96 13.13 -15.24 -2.44
N ASP A 97 12.92 -16.09 -3.45
CA ASP A 97 12.62 -17.50 -3.26
C ASP A 97 13.93 -18.29 -3.43
N LEU A 98 14.44 -18.80 -2.30
CA LEU A 98 15.70 -19.54 -2.28
C LEU A 98 15.62 -20.87 -3.07
N ALA A 99 14.42 -21.43 -3.24
CA ALA A 99 14.23 -22.67 -3.98
C ALA A 99 14.32 -22.48 -5.50
N GLU A 100 14.10 -21.26 -6.00
CA GLU A 100 14.13 -20.94 -7.43
C GLU A 100 15.50 -20.42 -7.92
N ILE A 101 16.44 -20.22 -7.00
CA ILE A 101 17.81 -19.78 -7.33
C ILE A 101 18.54 -20.86 -8.13
N LYS A 102 19.10 -20.47 -9.27
CA LYS A 102 19.90 -21.34 -10.16
C LYS A 102 21.30 -20.81 -10.38
#